data_AF-A0A4R6UDI8-F1
#
_entry.id   AF-A0A4R6UDI8-F1
#
_cell.length_a   1.000
_cell.length_b   1.000
_cell.length_c   1.000
_cell.angle_alpha   90.00
_cell.angle_beta   90.00
_cell.angle_gamma   90.00
#
_symmetry.space_group_name_H-M   'P 1'
#
loop_
_entity.id
_entity.type
_entity.pdbx_description
1 polymer ?
#
loop_
_entity_poly.entity_id
_entity_poly.type
_entity_poly.pdbx_seq_one_letter_code
_entity_poly.pdbx_strand_id
1 'polypeptide(L)'
;MLASTSRTVPFSARLSAEDIQFIAELEIEGAQTPSDKLRAILADARRRREAVADFSAYLQLTQENLAPVRTYLLAAEREQGMHSEIVLRAMDSLPEVLAFLCAALDNQTEIGAQQLKELERGVTERIVRLANAIMQTALTGQDGSYDIYQVKQRLKPLLALSQLMHEQLNKEKETTS
;
A
#
# COMPACT_ATOMS: atom_id res chain seq x y z
N MET A 1 10.40 -5.59 42.40
CA MET A 1 10.10 -5.81 40.97
C MET A 1 9.83 -7.30 40.78
N LEU A 2 8.57 -7.69 40.56
CA LEU A 2 8.22 -9.10 40.34
C LEU A 2 8.36 -9.39 38.86
N ALA A 3 9.32 -10.25 38.51
CA ALA A 3 9.45 -10.83 37.19
C ALA A 3 8.19 -11.65 36.87
N SER A 4 7.40 -11.22 35.90
CA SER A 4 6.29 -12.00 35.36
C SER A 4 6.85 -13.16 34.54
N THR A 5 7.04 -14.31 35.19
CA THR A 5 7.29 -15.59 34.53
C THR A 5 6.19 -15.85 33.51
N SER A 6 6.48 -15.68 32.22
CA SER A 6 5.58 -16.00 31.11
C SER A 6 5.41 -17.52 31.04
N ARG A 7 4.47 -18.04 31.83
CA ARG A 7 4.14 -19.47 31.92
C ARG A 7 3.53 -19.93 30.60
N THR A 8 4.22 -20.79 29.87
CA THR A 8 3.69 -21.51 28.70
C THR A 8 2.62 -22.50 29.17
N VAL A 9 1.40 -22.37 28.64
CA VAL A 9 0.28 -23.28 28.90
C VAL A 9 0.05 -24.12 27.64
N PRO A 10 -0.15 -25.45 27.74
CA PRO A 10 -0.41 -26.28 26.57
C PRO A 10 -1.73 -25.86 25.89
N PHE A 11 -1.66 -25.63 24.59
CA PHE A 11 -2.82 -25.35 23.74
C PHE A 11 -2.93 -26.48 22.70
N SER A 12 -4.09 -27.14 22.65
CA SER A 12 -4.37 -28.22 21.70
C SER A 12 -5.44 -27.77 20.72
N ALA A 13 -5.10 -27.70 19.44
CA ALA A 13 -6.03 -27.44 18.35
C ALA A 13 -5.99 -28.59 17.34
N ARG A 14 -7.12 -28.86 16.69
CA ARG A 14 -7.19 -29.77 15.53
C ARG A 14 -6.99 -28.95 14.27
N LEU A 15 -5.98 -29.29 13.49
CA LEU A 15 -5.67 -28.68 12.20
C LEU A 15 -5.81 -29.74 11.11
N SER A 16 -6.09 -29.31 9.88
CA SER A 16 -6.07 -30.21 8.74
C SER A 16 -4.63 -30.67 8.45
N ALA A 17 -4.48 -31.78 7.71
CA ALA A 17 -3.16 -32.23 7.29
C ALA A 17 -2.45 -31.18 6.41
N GLU A 18 -3.22 -30.45 5.59
CA GLU A 18 -2.74 -29.35 4.75
C GLU A 18 -2.18 -28.20 5.58
N ASP A 19 -2.90 -27.76 6.62
CA ASP A 19 -2.44 -26.68 7.50
C ASP A 19 -1.15 -27.07 8.25
N ILE A 20 -1.04 -28.32 8.68
CA ILE A 20 0.17 -28.83 9.36
C ILE A 20 1.37 -28.79 8.40
N GLN A 21 1.15 -29.22 7.15
CA GLN A 21 2.20 -29.20 6.14
C GLN A 21 2.62 -27.77 5.79
N PHE A 22 1.66 -26.86 5.61
CA PHE A 22 1.92 -25.45 5.38
C PHE A 22 2.77 -24.83 6.51
N ILE A 23 2.42 -25.09 7.77
CA ILE A 23 3.21 -24.63 8.93
C ILE A 23 4.61 -25.25 8.93
N ALA A 24 4.75 -26.52 8.54
CA ALA A 24 6.04 -27.19 8.48
C ALA A 24 6.97 -26.56 7.42
N GLU A 25 6.42 -26.09 6.30
CA GLU A 25 7.18 -25.50 5.18
C GLU A 25 7.51 -24.02 5.37
N LEU A 26 6.77 -23.29 6.23
CA LEU A 26 7.01 -21.87 6.52
C LEU A 26 8.42 -21.58 7.03
N GLU A 27 9.18 -20.75 6.34
CA GLU A 27 10.48 -20.26 6.81
C GLU A 27 10.30 -18.95 7.62
N ILE A 28 10.56 -19.02 8.92
CA ILE A 28 10.51 -17.87 9.82
C ILE A 28 11.83 -17.83 10.61
N GLU A 29 12.52 -16.69 10.56
CA GLU A 29 13.82 -16.51 11.20
C GLU A 29 13.75 -16.85 12.70
N GLY A 30 14.62 -17.77 13.14
CA GLY A 30 14.68 -18.23 14.53
C GLY A 30 13.60 -19.25 14.95
N ALA A 31 12.72 -19.70 14.05
CA ALA A 31 11.68 -20.69 14.37
C ALA A 31 11.88 -22.00 13.59
N GLN A 32 12.30 -23.07 14.29
CA GLN A 32 12.57 -24.37 13.66
C GLN A 32 11.43 -25.37 13.82
N THR A 33 10.76 -25.41 14.97
CA THR A 33 9.68 -26.36 15.22
C THR A 33 8.31 -25.78 14.82
N PRO A 34 7.30 -26.60 14.50
CA PRO A 34 5.94 -26.11 14.26
C PRO A 34 5.38 -25.27 15.42
N SER A 35 5.74 -25.61 16.66
CA SER A 35 5.37 -24.80 17.83
C SER A 35 6.07 -23.43 17.86
N ASP A 36 7.34 -23.35 17.44
CA ASP A 36 8.05 -22.06 17.35
C ASP A 36 7.44 -21.19 16.24
N LYS A 37 7.10 -21.80 15.10
CA LYS A 37 6.45 -21.11 13.97
C LYS A 37 5.07 -20.60 14.36
N LEU A 38 4.27 -21.42 15.06
CA LEU A 38 2.98 -20.98 15.62
C LEU A 38 3.14 -19.83 16.62
N ARG A 39 4.17 -19.87 17.48
CA ARG A 39 4.46 -18.76 18.40
C ARG A 39 4.88 -17.50 17.65
N ALA A 40 5.67 -17.62 16.60
CA ALA A 40 6.07 -16.49 15.77
C ALA A 40 4.88 -15.87 15.03
N ILE A 41 4.01 -16.68 14.43
CA ILE A 41 2.76 -16.24 13.79
C ILE A 41 1.86 -15.56 14.82
N LEU A 42 1.70 -16.13 16.01
CA LEU A 42 0.87 -15.54 17.07
C LEU A 42 1.45 -14.23 17.61
N ALA A 43 2.78 -14.15 17.76
CA ALA A 43 3.47 -12.94 18.18
C ALA A 43 3.32 -11.83 17.13
N ASP A 44 3.39 -12.17 15.85
CA ASP A 44 3.16 -11.23 14.76
C ASP A 44 1.69 -10.79 14.70
N ALA A 45 0.74 -11.73 14.78
CA ALA A 45 -0.70 -11.42 14.84
C ALA A 45 -1.04 -10.53 16.06
N ARG A 46 -0.41 -10.78 17.21
CA ARG A 46 -0.55 -9.96 18.40
C ARG A 46 0.06 -8.58 18.21
N ARG A 47 1.27 -8.48 17.65
CA ARG A 47 1.92 -7.21 17.32
C ARG A 47 1.04 -6.37 16.40
N ARG A 48 0.46 -6.97 15.36
CA ARG A 48 -0.48 -6.30 14.43
C ARG A 48 -1.76 -5.81 15.13
N ARG A 49 -2.19 -6.48 16.20
CA ARG A 49 -3.40 -6.12 16.96
C ARG A 49 -3.15 -5.11 18.08
N GLU A 50 -2.00 -5.18 18.74
CA GLU A 50 -1.65 -4.36 19.91
C GLU A 50 -0.86 -3.11 19.56
N ALA A 51 -0.19 -3.08 18.40
CA ALA A 51 0.30 -1.82 17.87
C ALA A 51 -0.92 -0.93 17.58
N VAL A 52 -1.02 0.22 18.26
CA VAL A 52 -1.75 1.37 17.72
C VAL A 52 -1.00 1.68 16.43
N ALA A 53 -1.52 1.17 15.32
CA ALA A 53 -0.82 1.24 14.06
C ALA A 53 -1.04 2.65 13.54
N ASP A 54 -0.12 3.53 13.91
CA ASP A 54 -0.08 4.86 13.35
C ASP A 54 0.25 4.77 11.85
N PHE A 55 0.09 5.90 11.17
CA PHE A 55 0.39 6.01 9.74
C PHE A 55 1.80 5.49 9.38
N SER A 56 2.80 5.71 10.25
CA SER A 56 4.18 5.31 9.98
C SER A 56 4.36 3.79 10.01
N ALA A 57 3.68 3.11 10.95
CA ALA A 57 3.71 1.66 11.04
C ALA A 57 3.08 0.98 9.81
N TYR A 58 1.93 1.48 9.35
CA TYR A 58 1.31 0.95 8.13
C TYR A 58 2.12 1.28 6.86
N LEU A 59 2.78 2.43 6.82
CA LEU A 59 3.66 2.80 5.71
C LEU A 59 4.86 1.86 5.63
N GLN A 60 5.51 1.61 6.75
CA GLN A 60 6.64 0.67 6.81
C GLN A 60 6.19 -0.74 6.39
N LEU A 61 5.08 -1.23 6.94
CA LEU A 61 4.55 -2.56 6.61
C LEU A 61 4.24 -2.71 5.11
N THR A 62 3.60 -1.71 4.51
CA THR A 62 3.26 -1.74 3.08
C THR A 62 4.50 -1.64 2.19
N GLN A 63 5.51 -0.87 2.59
CA GLN A 63 6.80 -0.81 1.89
C GLN A 63 7.58 -2.13 1.97
N GLU A 64 7.65 -2.74 3.16
CA GLU A 64 8.29 -4.05 3.36
C GLU A 64 7.63 -5.13 2.49
N ASN A 65 6.30 -5.13 2.41
CA ASN A 65 5.56 -6.07 1.55
C ASN A 65 5.83 -5.87 0.06
N LEU A 66 6.07 -4.63 -0.41
CA LEU A 66 6.38 -4.35 -1.81
C LEU A 66 7.87 -4.45 -2.15
N ALA A 67 8.76 -4.48 -1.15
CA ALA A 67 10.21 -4.49 -1.37
C ALA A 67 10.71 -5.67 -2.24
N PRO A 68 10.23 -6.92 -2.05
CA PRO A 68 10.61 -8.04 -2.92
C PRO A 68 10.16 -7.82 -4.37
N VAL A 69 8.93 -7.33 -4.57
CA VAL A 69 8.37 -7.03 -5.90
C VAL A 69 9.18 -5.94 -6.59
N ARG A 70 9.58 -4.90 -5.86
CA ARG A 70 10.39 -3.79 -6.39
C ARG A 70 11.77 -4.27 -6.82
N THR A 71 12.38 -5.13 -6.01
CA THR A 71 13.69 -5.71 -6.30
C THR A 71 13.64 -6.58 -7.56
N TYR A 72 12.63 -7.44 -7.67
CA TYR A 72 12.40 -8.27 -8.86
C TYR A 72 12.17 -7.43 -10.11
N LEU A 73 11.33 -6.40 -10.02
CA LEU A 73 11.06 -5.47 -11.12
C LEU A 73 12.34 -4.82 -11.64
N LEU A 74 13.15 -4.24 -10.74
CA LEU A 74 14.39 -3.55 -11.11
C LEU A 74 15.42 -4.50 -11.73
N ALA A 75 15.48 -5.76 -11.27
CA ALA A 75 16.32 -6.78 -11.87
C ALA A 75 15.86 -7.10 -13.30
N ALA A 76 14.56 -7.32 -13.50
CA ALA A 76 13.98 -7.60 -14.82
C ALA A 76 14.15 -6.42 -15.79
N GLU A 77 13.92 -5.19 -15.34
CA GLU A 77 14.17 -3.96 -16.12
C GLU A 77 15.62 -3.89 -16.59
N ARG A 78 16.57 -4.14 -15.69
CA ARG A 78 18.01 -4.12 -15.99
C ARG A 78 18.41 -5.20 -16.99
N GLU A 79 17.87 -6.40 -16.88
CA GLU A 79 18.15 -7.50 -17.82
C GLU A 79 17.64 -7.19 -19.23
N GLN A 80 16.49 -6.53 -19.34
CA GLN A 80 15.87 -6.18 -20.62
C GLN A 80 16.35 -4.84 -21.19
N GLY A 81 17.16 -4.08 -20.43
CA GLY A 81 17.57 -2.73 -20.82
C GLY A 81 16.39 -1.76 -20.94
N MET A 82 15.30 -2.02 -20.23
CA MET A 82 14.08 -1.22 -20.23
C MET A 82 13.91 -0.52 -18.89
N HIS A 83 13.12 0.55 -18.85
CA HIS A 83 12.81 1.26 -17.62
C HIS A 83 11.42 1.90 -17.66
N SER A 84 10.71 1.89 -16.53
CA SER A 84 9.44 2.56 -16.37
C SER A 84 9.39 3.39 -15.08
N GLU A 85 9.62 4.68 -15.25
CA GLU A 85 9.51 5.66 -14.17
C GLU A 85 8.06 5.75 -13.65
N ILE A 86 7.07 5.51 -14.52
CA ILE A 86 5.65 5.46 -14.13
C ILE A 86 5.39 4.32 -13.16
N VAL A 87 5.92 3.13 -13.43
CA VAL A 87 5.74 1.97 -12.56
C VAL A 87 6.43 2.21 -11.22
N LEU A 88 7.66 2.72 -11.21
CA LEU A 88 8.36 3.05 -9.97
C LEU A 88 7.61 4.11 -9.16
N ARG A 89 7.10 5.15 -9.80
CA ARG A 89 6.31 6.19 -9.14
C ARG A 89 5.04 5.65 -8.48
N ALA A 90 4.39 4.70 -9.14
CA ALA A 90 3.24 3.99 -8.57
C ALA A 90 3.65 3.14 -7.37
N MET A 91 4.76 2.39 -7.47
CA MET A 91 5.28 1.58 -6.36
C MET A 91 5.66 2.43 -5.14
N ASP A 92 6.14 3.65 -5.34
CA ASP A 92 6.51 4.56 -4.25
C ASP A 92 5.29 5.26 -3.63
N SER A 93 4.23 5.53 -4.41
CA SER A 93 3.07 6.31 -3.94
C SER A 93 1.92 5.46 -3.40
N LEU A 94 1.73 4.23 -3.90
CA LEU A 94 0.66 3.33 -3.45
C LEU A 94 0.75 2.96 -1.96
N PRO A 95 1.94 2.65 -1.40
CA PRO A 95 2.10 2.41 0.04
C PRO A 95 1.53 3.53 0.89
N GLU A 96 1.73 4.78 0.47
CA GLU A 96 1.26 5.94 1.22
C GLU A 96 -0.27 6.04 1.26
N VAL A 97 -0.94 5.74 0.15
CA VAL A 97 -2.41 5.70 0.07
C VAL A 97 -2.96 4.60 0.97
N LEU A 98 -2.37 3.40 0.88
CA LEU A 98 -2.78 2.25 1.69
C LEU A 98 -2.55 2.51 3.18
N ALA A 99 -1.40 3.07 3.54
CA ALA A 99 -1.09 3.42 4.92
C ALA A 99 -2.05 4.45 5.50
N PHE A 100 -2.42 5.46 4.71
CA PHE A 100 -3.40 6.45 5.13
C PHE A 100 -4.77 5.83 5.38
N LEU A 101 -5.26 4.99 4.47
CA LEU A 101 -6.54 4.29 4.62
C LEU A 101 -6.55 3.38 5.85
N CYS A 102 -5.50 2.57 6.02
CA CYS A 102 -5.37 1.67 7.16
C CYS A 102 -5.33 2.46 8.47
N ALA A 103 -4.49 3.48 8.58
CA ALA A 103 -4.36 4.29 9.79
C ALA A 103 -5.64 5.05 10.14
N ALA A 104 -6.38 5.54 9.14
CA ALA A 104 -7.62 6.29 9.37
C ALA A 104 -8.79 5.41 9.82
N LEU A 105 -8.76 4.11 9.49
CA LEU A 105 -9.82 3.15 9.82
C LEU A 105 -9.43 2.21 10.98
N ASP A 106 -8.16 2.21 11.39
CA ASP A 106 -7.68 1.33 12.44
C ASP A 106 -8.38 1.61 13.77
N ASN A 107 -8.84 0.54 14.42
CA ASN A 107 -9.55 0.57 15.69
C ASN A 107 -10.80 1.48 15.75
N GLN A 108 -11.36 1.91 14.60
CA GLN A 108 -12.60 2.67 14.54
C GLN A 108 -13.81 1.73 14.59
N THR A 109 -14.58 1.77 15.68
CA THR A 109 -15.87 1.05 15.77
C THR A 109 -17.03 1.84 15.17
N GLU A 110 -16.95 3.18 15.14
CA GLU A 110 -17.94 4.06 14.52
C GLU A 110 -17.23 5.24 13.84
N ILE A 111 -17.62 5.53 12.59
CA ILE A 111 -17.04 6.63 11.81
C ILE A 111 -18.09 7.72 11.65
N GLY A 112 -17.82 8.90 12.23
CA GLY A 112 -18.69 10.06 12.10
C GLY A 112 -18.59 10.75 10.73
N ALA A 113 -19.58 11.60 10.42
CA ALA A 113 -19.64 12.31 9.15
C ALA A 113 -18.44 13.24 8.90
N GLN A 114 -17.84 13.80 9.96
CA GLN A 114 -16.66 14.65 9.84
C GLN A 114 -15.40 13.85 9.50
N GLN A 115 -15.21 12.69 10.13
CA GLN A 115 -14.10 11.78 9.80
C GLN A 115 -14.20 11.28 8.36
N LEU A 116 -15.40 10.99 7.85
CA LEU A 116 -15.59 10.60 6.46
C LEU A 116 -15.14 11.69 5.47
N LYS A 117 -15.44 12.97 5.77
CA LYS A 117 -14.99 14.09 4.94
C LYS A 117 -13.48 14.27 4.98
N GLU A 118 -12.86 14.06 6.14
CA GLU A 118 -11.41 14.15 6.29
C GLU A 118 -10.69 13.00 5.59
N LEU A 119 -11.25 11.80 5.65
CA LEU A 119 -10.80 10.63 4.90
C LEU A 119 -10.88 10.89 3.40
N GLU A 120 -12.04 11.34 2.89
CA GLU A 120 -12.24 11.67 1.47
C GLU A 120 -11.21 12.69 0.99
N ARG A 121 -11.03 13.79 1.74
CA ARG A 121 -10.03 14.81 1.42
C ARG A 121 -8.62 14.22 1.38
N GLY A 122 -8.21 13.48 2.42
CA GLY A 122 -6.86 12.95 2.54
C GLY A 122 -6.53 11.88 1.50
N VAL A 123 -7.52 11.07 1.09
CA VAL A 123 -7.38 10.12 -0.02
C VAL A 123 -7.28 10.87 -1.35
N THR A 124 -8.16 11.86 -1.56
CA THR A 124 -8.18 12.66 -2.79
C THR A 124 -6.84 13.37 -3.01
N GLU A 125 -6.28 14.02 -1.99
CA GLU A 125 -4.98 14.70 -2.08
C GLU A 125 -3.86 13.75 -2.55
N ARG A 126 -3.83 12.52 -2.03
CA ARG A 126 -2.81 11.53 -2.39
C ARG A 126 -3.01 10.98 -3.80
N ILE A 127 -4.25 10.67 -4.19
CA ILE A 127 -4.57 10.21 -5.54
C ILE A 127 -4.25 11.29 -6.57
N VAL A 128 -4.61 12.56 -6.30
CA VAL A 128 -4.30 13.68 -7.18
C VAL A 128 -2.79 13.88 -7.30
N ARG A 129 -2.04 13.75 -6.20
CA ARG A 129 -0.57 13.82 -6.25
C ARG A 129 0.03 12.70 -7.12
N LEU A 130 -0.48 11.47 -7.00
CA LEU A 130 -0.06 10.35 -7.85
C LEU A 130 -0.41 10.61 -9.32
N ALA A 131 -1.63 11.04 -9.61
CA ALA A 131 -2.07 11.37 -10.97
C ALA A 131 -1.18 12.47 -11.58
N ASN A 132 -0.88 13.53 -10.83
CA ASN A 132 0.02 14.60 -11.26
C ASN A 132 1.42 14.09 -11.56
N ALA A 133 1.98 13.23 -10.69
CA ALA A 133 3.29 12.65 -10.92
C ALA A 133 3.33 11.80 -12.19
N ILE A 134 2.32 10.95 -12.42
CA ILE A 134 2.21 10.12 -13.63
C ILE A 134 2.07 11.00 -14.89
N MET A 135 1.24 12.04 -14.84
CA MET A 135 1.07 12.97 -15.95
C MET A 135 2.37 13.71 -16.27
N GLN A 136 3.11 14.16 -15.25
CA GLN A 136 4.42 14.80 -15.44
C GLN A 136 5.39 13.86 -16.14
N THR A 137 5.56 12.63 -15.65
CA THR A 137 6.42 11.62 -16.27
C THR A 137 6.01 11.32 -17.72
N ALA A 138 4.71 11.25 -18.02
CA ALA A 138 4.23 11.01 -19.38
C ALA A 138 4.43 12.21 -20.34
N LEU A 139 4.51 13.43 -19.81
CA LEU A 139 4.77 14.65 -20.58
C LEU A 139 6.26 14.89 -20.79
N THR A 140 7.10 14.59 -19.79
CA THR A 140 8.56 14.80 -19.83
C THR A 140 9.31 13.59 -20.40
N GLY A 141 8.73 12.40 -20.37
CA GLY A 141 9.38 11.15 -20.79
C GLY A 141 9.47 11.00 -22.31
N GLN A 142 10.67 11.20 -22.85
CA GLN A 142 11.04 10.59 -24.14
C GLN A 142 11.43 9.11 -23.96
N ASP A 143 11.96 8.71 -22.79
CA ASP A 143 12.51 7.35 -22.53
C ASP A 143 12.06 6.69 -21.20
N GLY A 144 11.12 7.29 -20.45
CA GLY A 144 10.79 6.89 -19.06
C GLY A 144 9.67 5.85 -18.88
N SER A 145 9.29 5.12 -19.92
CA SER A 145 8.20 4.13 -19.85
C SER A 145 8.45 2.97 -20.81
N TYR A 146 7.92 1.80 -20.48
CA TYR A 146 8.00 0.62 -21.36
C TYR A 146 7.45 0.88 -22.78
N ASP A 147 6.36 1.63 -22.88
CA ASP A 147 5.77 2.07 -24.14
C ASP A 147 5.06 3.43 -23.93
N ILE A 148 5.72 4.50 -24.36
CA ILE A 148 5.23 5.87 -24.15
C ILE A 148 3.97 6.16 -24.98
N TYR A 149 3.78 5.48 -26.12
CA TYR A 149 2.63 5.69 -26.99
C TYR A 149 1.36 5.14 -26.33
N GLN A 150 1.45 3.93 -25.77
CA GLN A 150 0.34 3.32 -25.03
C GLN A 150 -0.01 4.14 -23.79
N VAL A 151 0.98 4.60 -23.03
CA VAL A 151 0.77 5.47 -21.87
C VAL A 151 0.02 6.74 -22.29
N LYS A 152 0.49 7.45 -23.32
CA LYS A 152 -0.16 8.67 -23.81
C LYS A 152 -1.58 8.40 -24.29
N GLN A 153 -1.82 7.28 -24.96
CA GLN A 153 -3.18 6.88 -25.38
C GLN A 153 -4.12 6.67 -24.19
N ARG A 154 -3.64 6.06 -23.10
CA ARG A 154 -4.43 5.85 -21.87
C ARG A 154 -4.68 7.14 -21.08
N LEU A 155 -3.82 8.15 -21.23
CA LEU A 155 -4.00 9.45 -20.58
C LEU A 155 -4.93 10.41 -21.34
N LYS A 156 -5.19 10.18 -22.64
CA LYS A 156 -6.10 11.04 -23.43
C LYS A 156 -7.48 11.26 -22.79
N PRO A 157 -8.19 10.23 -22.28
CA PRO A 157 -9.48 10.44 -21.63
C PRO A 157 -9.38 11.29 -20.36
N LEU A 158 -8.32 11.11 -19.57
CA LEU A 158 -8.07 11.89 -18.37
C LEU A 158 -7.88 13.39 -18.70
N LEU A 159 -7.14 13.68 -19.78
CA LEU A 159 -6.96 15.06 -20.25
C LEU A 159 -8.26 15.69 -20.74
N ALA A 160 -9.10 14.92 -21.46
CA ALA A 160 -10.42 15.40 -21.89
C ALA A 160 -11.31 15.76 -20.70
N LEU A 161 -11.33 14.92 -19.66
CA LEU A 161 -12.06 15.21 -18.42
C LEU A 161 -11.49 16.44 -17.70
N SER A 162 -10.17 16.59 -17.65
CA SER A 162 -9.53 17.77 -17.06
C SER A 162 -9.90 19.06 -17.82
N GLN A 163 -10.01 19.02 -19.14
CA GLN A 163 -10.43 20.17 -19.95
C GLN A 163 -11.90 20.53 -19.69
N LEU A 164 -12.79 19.53 -19.68
CA LEU A 164 -14.21 19.73 -19.36
C LEU A 164 -14.42 20.32 -17.95
N MET A 165 -13.69 19.81 -16.95
CA MET A 165 -13.72 20.36 -15.60
C MET A 165 -13.22 21.82 -15.57
N HIS A 166 -12.14 22.13 -16.31
CA HIS A 166 -11.63 23.50 -16.38
C HIS A 166 -12.66 24.46 -17.00
N GLU A 167 -13.33 24.05 -18.08
CA GLU A 167 -14.41 24.84 -18.71
C GLU A 167 -15.60 25.07 -17.77
N GLN A 168 -16.02 24.05 -17.01
CA GLN A 168 -17.11 24.18 -16.04
C GLN A 168 -16.76 25.14 -14.90
N LEU A 169 -15.57 25.00 -14.32
CA LEU A 169 -15.12 25.87 -13.22
C LEU A 169 -14.98 27.34 -13.65
N ASN A 170 -14.62 27.60 -14.91
CA ASN A 170 -14.56 28.97 -15.43
C ASN A 170 -15.96 29.57 -15.64
N LYS A 171 -16.92 28.79 -16.14
CA LYS A 171 -18.33 29.22 -16.28
C LYS A 171 -18.97 29.55 -14.93
N GLU A 172 -18.75 28.75 -13.90
CA GLU A 172 -19.28 29.00 -12.56
C GLU A 172 -18.74 30.30 -11.94
N LYS A 173 -17.46 30.64 -12.19
CA LYS A 173 -16.86 31.90 -11.75
C LYS A 173 -17.46 33.12 -12.46
N GLU A 174 -17.82 33.00 -13.74
CA GLU A 174 -18.49 34.07 -14.49
C GLU A 174 -19.95 34.27 -14.09
N THR A 175 -20.62 33.24 -13.53
CA THR A 175 -22.02 33.33 -13.11
C THR A 175 -22.19 33.83 -11.67
N THR A 176 -21.11 33.81 -10.87
CA THR A 176 -21.11 34.23 -9.45
C THR A 176 -20.48 35.63 -9.27
N SER A 177 -20.06 36.28 -10.35
CA SER A 177 -19.54 37.66 -10.38
C SER A 177 -20.53 38.62 -11.02
#